data_AF-A0A357UZW0-F1
#
_entry.id   AF-A0A357UZW0-F1
#
_cell.length_a   1.000
_cell.length_b   1.000
_cell.length_c   1.000
_cell.angle_alpha   90.00
_cell.angle_beta   90.00
_cell.angle_gamma   90.00
#
_symmetry.space_group_name_H-M   'P 1'
#
loop_
_entity.id
_entity.type
_entity.pdbx_description
1 polymer ?
#
loop_
_entity_poly.entity_id
_entity_poly.type
_entity_poly.pdbx_seq_one_letter_code
_entity_poly.pdbx_strand_id
1 'polypeptide(L)'
;WVRQGKESPNRFMPFIMMSGAADTDNVEKARDGGASEFLAKPFSAQTVCNRVLEVVDFPRQFVATREYFGPDRHRKSDPKCPHDRRRISEKDATIVYSSDRVRRPRNDGDVFLFRLPNKLKEKVGGLGMSPPGELPLRHLQAADQHLQRKGLEFHDWALGYLATLSSICERALQQSVDQRARHFKNINLLAHELRGQGGTFGYPIITNVGEMLYKMTQAPCPTEDRAVKVIKAHIDTMRSVFRDKITGDGGEIGIQLMQDLKRAIRKYTFDEPRAEAAAAEAKAEQKNRGVERIVAPPPRSGSDD
;
A
#
# COMPACT_ATOMS: atom_id res chain seq x y z
N TRP A 1 -0.23 -12.60 13.54
CA TRP A 1 -0.59 -11.22 13.91
C TRP A 1 -1.51 -11.21 15.15
N VAL A 2 -1.63 -10.07 15.84
CA VAL A 2 -2.14 -9.90 17.23
C VAL A 2 -3.35 -10.76 17.60
N ARG A 3 -4.34 -10.92 16.73
CA ARG A 3 -5.56 -11.70 17.04
C ARG A 3 -5.36 -13.22 17.02
N GLN A 4 -4.44 -13.71 16.20
CA GLN A 4 -4.24 -15.14 15.94
C GLN A 4 -2.92 -15.68 16.51
N GLY A 5 -1.96 -14.81 16.82
CA GLY A 5 -0.65 -15.20 17.33
C GLY A 5 -0.76 -15.89 18.69
N LYS A 6 -0.09 -17.03 18.86
CA LYS A 6 0.01 -17.74 20.15
C LYS A 6 0.60 -16.85 21.23
N GLU A 7 1.60 -16.04 20.86
CA GLU A 7 2.33 -15.14 21.74
C GLU A 7 1.65 -13.79 21.99
N SER A 8 0.43 -13.57 21.48
CA SER A 8 -0.24 -12.29 21.74
C SER A 8 -0.65 -12.19 23.22
N PRO A 9 -0.17 -11.16 23.95
CA PRO A 9 -0.45 -11.02 25.38
C PRO A 9 -1.92 -10.67 25.64
N ASN A 10 -2.56 -9.92 24.74
CA ASN A 10 -3.97 -9.57 24.84
C ASN A 10 -4.62 -9.51 23.47
N ARG A 11 -5.41 -10.55 23.16
CA ARG A 11 -6.13 -10.65 21.88
C ARG A 11 -7.40 -9.79 21.82
N PHE A 12 -7.86 -9.24 22.93
CA PHE A 12 -9.02 -8.33 22.98
C PHE A 12 -8.63 -6.85 22.90
N MET A 13 -7.34 -6.52 22.94
CA MET A 13 -6.86 -5.14 22.88
C MET A 13 -7.36 -4.47 21.58
N PRO A 14 -8.18 -3.41 21.63
CA PRO A 14 -8.64 -2.77 20.41
C PRO A 14 -7.46 -2.08 19.70
N PHE A 15 -7.45 -2.13 18.37
CA PHE A 15 -6.48 -1.38 17.58
C PHE A 15 -7.13 -0.76 16.35
N ILE A 16 -6.70 0.46 16.05
CA ILE A 16 -7.16 1.26 14.91
C ILE A 16 -6.10 1.13 13.82
N MET A 17 -6.45 0.50 12.70
CA MET A 17 -5.57 0.37 11.55
C MET A 17 -5.56 1.70 10.78
N MET A 18 -4.38 2.25 10.50
CA MET A 18 -4.22 3.48 9.71
C MET A 18 -3.46 3.16 8.43
N SER A 19 -4.04 3.47 7.26
CA SER A 19 -3.42 3.15 5.96
C SER A 19 -3.68 4.24 4.92
N GLY A 20 -2.68 4.52 4.09
CA GLY A 20 -2.85 5.34 2.87
C GLY A 20 -3.40 4.53 1.68
N ALA A 21 -3.27 3.21 1.74
CA ALA A 21 -3.92 2.29 0.81
C ALA A 21 -5.28 1.90 1.40
N ALA A 22 -6.29 2.72 1.12
CA ALA A 22 -7.63 2.60 1.71
C ALA A 22 -8.67 2.10 0.70
N ASP A 23 -8.26 1.25 -0.23
CA ASP A 23 -9.17 0.56 -1.15
C ASP A 23 -10.09 -0.40 -0.41
N THR A 24 -11.26 -0.67 -0.96
CA THR A 24 -12.27 -1.60 -0.41
C THR A 24 -11.62 -2.93 0.00
N ASP A 25 -10.80 -3.52 -0.88
CA ASP A 25 -10.09 -4.78 -0.62
C ASP A 25 -9.19 -4.73 0.62
N ASN A 26 -8.48 -3.62 0.82
CA ASN A 26 -7.57 -3.44 1.96
C ASN A 26 -8.34 -3.21 3.26
N VAL A 27 -9.44 -2.47 3.20
CA VAL A 27 -10.36 -2.27 4.33
C VAL A 27 -10.99 -3.61 4.73
N GLU A 28 -11.44 -4.41 3.77
CA GLU A 28 -12.01 -5.73 3.99
C GLU A 28 -10.98 -6.70 4.59
N LYS A 29 -9.77 -6.76 4.04
CA LYS A 29 -8.67 -7.58 4.60
C LYS A 29 -8.32 -7.16 6.03
N ALA A 30 -8.27 -5.87 6.33
CA ALA A 30 -8.01 -5.38 7.68
C ALA A 30 -9.15 -5.76 8.65
N ARG A 31 -10.40 -5.61 8.23
CA ARG A 31 -11.60 -6.01 8.99
C ARG A 31 -11.61 -7.52 9.26
N ASP A 32 -11.34 -8.32 8.23
CA ASP A 32 -11.32 -9.78 8.29
C ASP A 32 -10.09 -10.31 9.05
N GLY A 33 -9.03 -9.51 9.15
CA GLY A 33 -7.91 -9.75 10.07
C GLY A 33 -8.22 -9.44 11.55
N GLY A 34 -9.38 -8.84 11.84
CA GLY A 34 -9.82 -8.50 13.19
C GLY A 34 -9.39 -7.12 13.69
N ALA A 35 -9.24 -6.15 12.76
CA ALA A 35 -9.07 -4.75 13.11
C ALA A 35 -10.30 -4.15 13.80
N SER A 36 -10.06 -3.41 14.88
CA SER A 36 -11.12 -2.80 15.68
C SER A 36 -11.62 -1.50 15.11
N GLU A 37 -10.82 -0.76 14.36
CA GLU A 37 -11.27 0.32 13.49
C GLU A 37 -10.32 0.47 12.30
N PHE A 38 -10.76 1.16 11.26
CA PHE A 38 -9.92 1.51 10.11
C PHE A 38 -10.01 3.01 9.82
N LEU A 39 -8.86 3.63 9.59
CA LEU A 39 -8.73 5.04 9.27
C LEU A 39 -7.87 5.20 8.01
N ALA A 40 -8.50 5.73 6.96
CA ALA A 40 -7.82 6.10 5.74
C ALA A 40 -6.98 7.37 5.95
N LYS A 41 -5.82 7.44 5.31
CA LYS A 41 -5.04 8.68 5.17
C LYS A 41 -5.46 9.41 3.87
N PRO A 42 -5.50 10.75 3.83
CA PRO A 42 -5.23 11.69 4.93
C PRO A 42 -6.28 11.66 6.04
N PHE A 43 -5.86 11.97 7.27
CA PHE A 43 -6.74 12.15 8.42
C PHE A 43 -6.51 13.52 9.06
N SER A 44 -7.55 14.08 9.68
CA SER A 44 -7.43 15.23 10.58
C SER A 44 -7.28 14.77 12.03
N ALA A 45 -6.86 15.65 12.93
CA ALA A 45 -6.88 15.35 14.37
C ALA A 45 -8.30 14.94 14.79
N GLN A 46 -9.32 15.64 14.30
CA GLN A 46 -10.72 15.33 14.55
C GLN A 46 -11.09 13.89 14.14
N THR A 47 -10.69 13.44 12.94
CA THR A 47 -11.04 12.09 12.48
C THR A 47 -10.38 11.00 13.34
N VAL A 48 -9.13 11.20 13.76
CA VAL A 48 -8.44 10.27 14.68
C VAL A 48 -9.16 10.22 16.02
N CYS A 49 -9.44 11.40 16.58
CA CYS A 49 -10.13 11.57 17.85
C CYS A 49 -11.51 10.90 17.85
N ASN A 50 -12.29 11.09 16.80
CA ASN A 50 -13.58 10.43 16.64
C ASN A 50 -13.45 8.90 16.66
N ARG A 51 -12.42 8.33 15.99
CA ARG A 51 -12.19 6.87 16.01
C ARG A 51 -11.76 6.36 17.39
N VAL A 52 -10.98 7.14 18.14
CA VAL A 52 -10.63 6.80 19.52
C VAL A 52 -11.87 6.80 20.40
N LEU A 53 -12.71 7.84 20.31
CA LEU A 53 -13.97 7.92 21.05
C LEU A 53 -14.92 6.77 20.69
N GLU A 54 -15.08 6.45 19.40
CA GLU A 54 -15.89 5.30 18.97
C GLU A 54 -15.44 3.98 19.63
N VAL A 55 -14.14 3.72 19.70
CA VAL A 55 -13.58 2.52 20.35
C VAL A 55 -13.82 2.51 21.85
N VAL A 56 -13.77 3.68 22.49
CA VAL A 56 -13.95 3.82 23.94
C VAL A 56 -15.42 3.72 24.32
N ASP A 57 -16.32 4.43 23.63
CA ASP A 57 -17.73 4.52 24.02
C ASP A 57 -18.58 3.39 23.48
N PHE A 58 -18.26 2.90 22.28
CA PHE A 58 -19.04 1.89 21.57
C PHE A 58 -18.15 0.72 21.13
N PRO A 59 -17.45 0.03 22.06
CA PRO A 59 -16.60 -1.10 21.69
C PRO A 59 -17.43 -2.21 21.05
N ARG A 60 -16.96 -2.71 19.92
CA ARG A 60 -17.61 -3.82 19.22
C ARG A 60 -17.46 -5.12 20.02
N GLN A 61 -18.53 -5.92 20.03
CA GLN A 61 -18.51 -7.27 20.58
C GLN A 61 -17.49 -8.12 19.84
N PHE A 62 -16.74 -8.96 20.56
CA PHE A 62 -15.84 -9.92 19.92
C PHE A 62 -16.58 -11.21 19.58
N VAL A 63 -16.26 -11.77 18.42
CA VAL A 63 -16.84 -13.00 17.89
C VAL A 63 -15.72 -13.99 17.62
N ALA A 64 -15.87 -15.23 18.08
CA ALA A 64 -15.05 -16.35 17.65
C ALA A 64 -15.88 -17.35 16.86
N THR A 65 -15.35 -17.71 15.70
CA THR A 65 -15.76 -18.84 14.88
C THR A 65 -14.55 -19.76 14.71
N ARG A 66 -14.69 -20.86 13.97
CA ARG A 66 -13.56 -21.76 13.67
C ARG A 66 -12.42 -21.00 12.98
N GLU A 67 -12.75 -20.17 12.00
CA GLU A 67 -11.77 -19.50 11.14
C GLU A 67 -11.45 -18.06 11.57
N TYR A 68 -12.42 -17.35 12.16
CA TYR A 68 -12.30 -15.95 12.51
C TYR A 68 -12.32 -15.71 14.02
N PHE A 69 -11.45 -14.81 14.48
CA PHE A 69 -11.52 -14.23 15.82
C PHE A 69 -11.27 -12.73 15.75
N GLY A 70 -12.21 -11.94 16.23
CA GLY A 70 -12.09 -10.49 16.25
C GLY A 70 -13.40 -9.76 16.55
N PRO A 71 -13.40 -8.43 16.45
CA PRO A 71 -14.61 -7.61 16.62
C PRO A 71 -15.66 -7.93 15.55
N ASP A 72 -16.94 -7.84 15.86
CA ASP A 72 -18.01 -8.10 14.88
C ASP A 72 -17.82 -7.24 13.62
N ARG A 73 -17.74 -7.92 12.47
CA ARG A 73 -17.46 -7.32 11.16
C ARG A 73 -18.67 -6.59 10.57
N HIS A 74 -19.86 -6.78 11.14
CA HIS A 74 -21.11 -6.21 10.67
C HIS A 74 -21.40 -4.89 11.39
N ARG A 75 -21.09 -3.76 10.73
CA ARG A 75 -21.24 -2.41 11.28
C ARG A 75 -22.57 -1.74 10.95
N LYS A 76 -23.17 -2.11 9.83
CA LYS A 76 -24.42 -1.54 9.32
C LYS A 76 -25.36 -2.67 8.95
N SER A 77 -26.65 -2.51 9.28
CA SER A 77 -27.69 -3.20 8.52
C SER A 77 -27.63 -2.63 7.09
N ASP A 78 -27.29 -3.48 6.12
CA ASP A 78 -27.24 -3.07 4.72
C ASP A 78 -28.68 -2.86 4.23
N PRO A 79 -29.08 -1.65 3.81
CA PRO A 79 -30.43 -1.41 3.29
C PRO A 79 -30.76 -2.28 2.07
N LYS A 80 -29.75 -2.72 1.31
CA LYS A 80 -29.91 -3.60 0.14
C LYS A 80 -30.17 -5.06 0.52
N CYS A 81 -29.95 -5.42 1.77
CA CYS A 81 -30.30 -6.72 2.33
C CYS A 81 -31.13 -6.51 3.58
N PRO A 82 -32.44 -6.28 3.41
CA PRO A 82 -33.35 -6.05 4.54
C PRO A 82 -33.45 -7.27 5.46
N HIS A 83 -33.12 -8.46 4.97
CA HIS A 83 -33.04 -9.67 5.76
C HIS A 83 -31.60 -9.94 6.18
N ASP A 84 -31.45 -10.07 7.50
CA ASP A 84 -30.24 -10.56 8.12
C ASP A 84 -29.89 -11.94 7.57
N ARG A 85 -28.74 -12.05 6.89
CA ARG A 85 -28.27 -13.32 6.31
C ARG A 85 -27.68 -14.27 7.37
N ARG A 86 -27.61 -13.86 8.63
CA ARG A 86 -27.17 -14.73 9.73
C ARG A 86 -28.16 -15.88 9.89
N ARG A 87 -27.67 -17.11 9.69
CA ARG A 87 -28.44 -18.34 9.94
C ARG A 87 -28.56 -18.67 11.43
N ILE A 88 -27.66 -18.12 12.24
CA ILE A 88 -27.49 -18.42 13.67
C ILE A 88 -27.77 -17.12 14.42
N SER A 89 -28.73 -17.16 15.33
CA SER A 89 -29.12 -16.01 16.14
C SER A 89 -28.31 -15.94 17.44
N GLU A 90 -28.43 -14.86 18.22
CA GLU A 90 -27.80 -14.81 19.56
C GLU A 90 -28.24 -15.96 20.47
N LYS A 91 -29.42 -16.54 20.25
CA LYS A 91 -29.94 -17.66 21.04
C LYS A 91 -29.17 -18.96 20.83
N ASP A 92 -28.58 -19.11 19.65
CA ASP A 92 -27.84 -20.30 19.22
C ASP A 92 -26.33 -20.14 19.48
N ALA A 93 -25.90 -18.96 19.94
CA ALA A 93 -24.51 -18.63 20.17
C ALA A 93 -24.13 -18.75 21.64
N THR A 94 -22.91 -19.22 21.91
CA THR A 94 -22.40 -19.33 23.28
C THR A 94 -21.86 -17.97 23.73
N ILE A 95 -22.47 -17.39 24.76
CA ILE A 95 -22.03 -16.12 25.33
C ILE A 95 -20.91 -16.37 26.35
N VAL A 96 -19.78 -15.67 26.18
CA VAL A 96 -18.59 -15.78 27.02
C VAL A 96 -18.31 -14.44 27.70
N TYR A 97 -18.18 -14.45 29.03
CA TYR A 97 -17.94 -13.25 29.83
C TYR A 97 -16.49 -13.10 30.32
N SER A 98 -15.62 -14.09 30.06
CA SER A 98 -14.22 -14.10 30.50
C SER A 98 -13.24 -13.94 29.33
N SER A 99 -12.17 -13.19 29.57
CA SER A 99 -11.07 -13.01 28.62
C SER A 99 -10.00 -14.11 28.67
N ASP A 100 -9.99 -14.94 29.71
CA ASP A 100 -8.85 -15.82 30.02
C ASP A 100 -8.76 -17.05 29.10
N ARG A 101 -9.84 -17.35 28.37
CA ARG A 101 -9.89 -18.49 27.46
C ARG A 101 -10.48 -18.06 26.12
N VAL A 102 -9.62 -17.47 25.26
CA VAL A 102 -9.91 -17.30 23.83
C VAL A 102 -9.90 -18.68 23.15
N ARG A 103 -10.93 -19.47 23.41
CA ARG A 103 -11.16 -20.76 22.74
C ARG A 103 -11.96 -20.50 21.48
N ARG A 104 -11.52 -21.10 20.37
CA ARG A 104 -12.33 -21.15 19.16
C ARG A 104 -13.27 -22.35 19.23
N PRO A 105 -14.47 -22.23 18.66
CA PRO A 105 -15.30 -23.40 18.43
C PRO A 105 -14.60 -24.41 17.52
N ARG A 106 -14.90 -25.70 17.74
CA ARG A 106 -14.32 -26.81 16.97
C ARG A 106 -15.15 -27.15 15.73
N ASN A 107 -16.47 -27.02 15.83
CA ASN A 107 -17.39 -27.37 14.75
C ASN A 107 -17.67 -26.15 13.87
N ASP A 108 -18.00 -26.41 12.61
CA ASP A 108 -18.51 -25.40 11.70
C ASP A 108 -19.95 -25.05 12.08
N GLY A 109 -20.19 -23.76 12.34
CA GLY A 109 -21.51 -23.24 12.76
C GLY A 109 -21.59 -22.83 14.23
N ASP A 110 -20.68 -23.29 15.08
CA ASP A 110 -20.63 -22.81 16.46
C ASP A 110 -20.06 -21.38 16.49
N VAL A 111 -20.73 -20.48 17.20
CA VAL A 111 -20.33 -19.07 17.33
C VAL A 111 -20.21 -18.70 18.81
N PHE A 112 -19.07 -18.16 19.21
CA PHE A 112 -18.89 -17.62 20.56
C PHE A 112 -18.92 -16.10 20.55
N LEU A 113 -19.75 -15.52 21.40
CA LEU A 113 -19.95 -14.08 21.54
C LEU A 113 -19.38 -13.60 22.86
N PHE A 114 -18.37 -12.73 22.81
CA PHE A 114 -17.68 -12.25 24.01
C PHE A 114 -18.30 -10.94 24.50
N ARG A 115 -18.92 -10.96 25.67
CA ARG A 115 -19.46 -9.77 26.37
C ARG A 115 -18.54 -9.43 27.54
N LEU A 116 -17.51 -8.65 27.26
CA LEU A 116 -16.50 -8.25 28.23
C LEU A 116 -16.78 -6.84 28.78
N PRO A 117 -16.36 -6.54 30.03
CA PRO A 117 -16.43 -5.19 30.55
C PRO A 117 -15.53 -4.23 29.76
N ASN A 118 -15.97 -2.98 29.61
CA ASN A 118 -15.27 -1.96 28.85
C ASN A 118 -14.20 -1.28 29.71
N LYS A 119 -13.04 -1.94 29.82
CA LYS A 119 -11.88 -1.43 30.58
C LYS A 119 -11.36 -0.08 30.09
N LEU A 120 -11.58 0.28 28.83
CA LEU A 120 -11.16 1.59 28.31
C LEU A 120 -12.06 2.70 28.82
N LYS A 121 -13.38 2.48 28.79
CA LYS A 121 -14.35 3.44 29.34
C LYS A 121 -14.21 3.59 30.85
N GLU A 122 -13.98 2.51 31.58
CA GLU A 122 -13.69 2.58 33.03
C GLU A 122 -12.47 3.46 33.33
N LYS A 123 -11.42 3.40 32.47
CA LYS A 123 -10.21 4.22 32.62
C LYS A 123 -10.40 5.69 32.28
N VAL A 124 -11.18 5.99 31.25
CA VAL A 124 -11.31 7.36 30.72
C VAL A 124 -12.50 8.11 31.32
N GLY A 125 -13.62 7.42 31.53
CA GLY A 125 -14.87 7.98 32.04
C GLY A 125 -15.15 7.71 33.52
N GLY A 126 -14.29 6.94 34.21
CA GLY A 126 -14.49 6.52 35.60
C GLY A 126 -15.45 5.32 35.75
N LEU A 127 -15.68 4.90 37.00
CA LEU A 127 -16.62 3.82 37.32
C LEU A 127 -18.07 4.33 37.18
N GLY A 128 -18.79 3.89 36.15
CA GLY A 128 -20.22 4.19 35.97
C GLY A 128 -20.68 4.33 34.51
N MET A 129 -21.96 4.63 34.31
CA MET A 129 -22.55 4.96 33.01
C MET A 129 -22.24 6.43 32.66
N SER A 130 -20.99 6.72 32.31
CA SER A 130 -20.61 8.05 31.85
C SER A 130 -21.14 8.28 30.43
N PRO A 131 -21.60 9.51 30.11
CA PRO A 131 -21.98 9.87 28.74
C PRO A 131 -20.80 9.66 27.78
N PRO A 132 -21.04 9.64 26.45
CA PRO A 132 -19.96 9.60 25.48
C PRO A 132 -18.91 10.69 25.77
N GLY A 133 -17.64 10.33 25.63
CA GLY A 133 -16.54 11.24 25.89
C GLY A 133 -16.51 12.37 24.86
N GLU A 134 -16.20 13.58 25.31
CA GLU A 134 -15.93 14.71 24.41
C GLU A 134 -14.48 15.14 24.53
N LEU A 135 -13.87 15.47 23.39
CA LEU A 135 -12.53 16.02 23.37
C LEU A 135 -12.60 17.55 23.28
N PRO A 136 -11.97 18.28 24.23
CA PRO A 136 -12.02 19.73 24.22
C PRO A 136 -11.42 20.31 22.94
N LEU A 137 -12.13 21.25 22.32
CA LEU A 137 -11.77 21.87 21.04
C LEU A 137 -10.33 22.41 21.01
N ARG A 138 -9.85 22.97 22.13
CA ARG A 138 -8.47 23.46 22.27
C ARG A 138 -7.40 22.41 21.95
N HIS A 139 -7.63 21.14 22.32
CA HIS A 139 -6.68 20.06 22.08
C HIS A 139 -6.73 19.59 20.63
N LEU A 140 -7.91 19.60 20.01
CA LEU A 140 -8.08 19.33 18.58
C LEU A 140 -7.35 20.40 17.75
N GLN A 141 -7.58 21.68 18.05
CA GLN A 141 -6.92 22.79 17.38
C GLN A 141 -5.40 22.75 17.52
N ALA A 142 -4.88 22.48 18.72
CA ALA A 142 -3.45 22.34 18.94
C ALA A 142 -2.85 21.16 18.16
N ALA A 143 -3.57 20.03 18.07
CA ALA A 143 -3.15 18.86 17.31
C ALA A 143 -3.13 19.13 15.80
N ASP A 144 -4.15 19.80 15.26
CA ASP A 144 -4.20 20.18 13.84
C ASP A 144 -3.11 21.18 13.47
N GLN A 145 -2.85 22.19 14.32
CA GLN A 145 -1.72 23.11 14.13
C GLN A 145 -0.36 22.39 14.13
N HIS A 146 -0.22 21.35 14.94
CA HIS A 146 0.99 20.51 14.94
C HIS A 146 1.13 19.69 13.66
N LEU A 147 0.04 19.12 13.16
CA LEU A 147 0.02 18.39 11.89
C LEU A 147 0.38 19.31 10.72
N GLN A 148 -0.15 20.54 10.70
CA GLN A 148 0.16 21.54 9.66
C GLN A 148 1.64 21.92 9.66
N ARG A 149 2.23 22.19 10.84
CA ARG A 149 3.67 22.48 10.96
C ARG A 149 4.53 21.32 10.45
N LYS A 150 4.19 20.08 10.81
CA LYS A 150 4.88 18.89 10.30
C LYS A 150 4.72 18.68 8.80
N GLY A 151 3.62 19.15 8.20
CA GLY A 151 3.43 19.12 6.74
C GLY A 151 4.47 19.96 6.00
N LEU A 152 4.91 21.08 6.59
CA LEU A 152 6.00 21.89 6.02
C LEU A 152 7.34 21.15 6.12
N GLU A 153 7.63 20.53 7.25
CA GLU A 153 8.84 19.71 7.44
C GLU A 153 8.90 18.49 6.51
N PHE A 154 7.74 17.86 6.23
CA PHE A 154 7.66 16.72 5.31
C PHE A 154 8.18 17.07 3.92
N HIS A 155 7.96 18.28 3.44
CA HIS A 155 8.45 18.72 2.13
C HIS A 155 9.99 18.63 2.06
N ASP A 156 10.67 19.16 3.07
CA ASP A 156 12.14 19.14 3.17
C ASP A 156 12.65 17.70 3.32
N TRP A 157 11.98 16.89 4.15
CA TRP A 157 12.32 15.48 4.33
C TRP A 157 12.14 14.68 3.04
N ALA A 158 11.07 14.94 2.29
CA ALA A 158 10.79 14.26 1.03
C ALA A 158 11.86 14.54 -0.04
N LEU A 159 12.36 15.78 -0.11
CA LEU A 159 13.50 16.11 -0.98
C LEU A 159 14.76 15.31 -0.58
N GLY A 160 15.01 15.12 0.72
CA GLY A 160 16.09 14.26 1.22
C GLY A 160 15.91 12.78 0.84
N TYR A 161 14.69 12.25 0.96
CA TYR A 161 14.38 10.89 0.51
C TYR A 161 14.59 10.72 -1.00
N LEU A 162 14.17 11.70 -1.81
CA LEU A 162 14.36 11.67 -3.25
C LEU A 162 15.83 11.78 -3.67
N ALA A 163 16.62 12.59 -2.97
CA ALA A 163 18.07 12.63 -3.17
C ALA A 163 18.72 11.27 -2.88
N THR A 164 18.31 10.62 -1.79
CA THR A 164 18.77 9.27 -1.43
C THR A 164 18.36 8.24 -2.48
N LEU A 165 17.10 8.28 -2.93
CA LEU A 165 16.60 7.41 -4.00
C LEU A 165 17.39 7.58 -5.30
N SER A 166 17.67 8.82 -5.73
CA SER A 166 18.49 9.08 -6.91
C SER A 166 19.91 8.54 -6.75
N SER A 167 20.56 8.75 -5.61
CA SER A 167 21.91 8.22 -5.37
C SER A 167 21.95 6.69 -5.40
N ILE A 168 20.95 6.03 -4.81
CA ILE A 168 20.83 4.56 -4.87
C ILE A 168 20.60 4.09 -6.31
N CYS A 169 19.75 4.80 -7.07
CA CYS A 169 19.46 4.48 -8.46
C CYS A 169 20.70 4.63 -9.37
N GLU A 170 21.49 5.68 -9.18
CA GLU A 170 22.74 5.91 -9.92
C GLU A 170 23.78 4.83 -9.61
N ARG A 171 23.94 4.46 -8.33
CA ARG A 171 24.83 3.36 -7.93
C ARG A 171 24.35 2.02 -8.51
N ALA A 172 23.05 1.77 -8.55
CA ALA A 172 22.50 0.54 -9.11
C ALA A 172 22.85 0.37 -10.60
N LEU A 173 22.95 1.45 -11.38
CA LEU A 173 23.39 1.38 -12.79
C LEU A 173 24.84 0.88 -12.94
N GLN A 174 25.71 1.18 -11.96
CA GLN A 174 27.13 0.86 -12.01
C GLN A 174 27.48 -0.52 -11.45
N GLN A 175 26.50 -1.23 -10.85
CA GLN A 175 26.72 -2.48 -10.13
C GLN A 175 26.20 -3.70 -10.92
N SER A 176 26.73 -4.88 -10.61
CA SER A 176 26.29 -6.16 -11.18
C SER A 176 24.88 -6.55 -10.71
N VAL A 177 24.24 -7.44 -11.47
CA VAL A 177 22.83 -7.86 -11.29
C VAL A 177 22.53 -8.32 -9.84
N ASP A 178 23.44 -9.05 -9.20
CA ASP A 178 23.26 -9.55 -7.83
C ASP A 178 23.29 -8.45 -6.76
N GLN A 179 24.08 -7.40 -6.97
CA GLN A 179 24.16 -6.26 -6.05
C GLN A 179 22.95 -5.32 -6.19
N ARG A 180 22.33 -5.28 -7.38
CA ARG A 180 21.13 -4.45 -7.65
C ARG A 180 19.92 -4.85 -6.82
N ALA A 181 19.75 -6.13 -6.51
CA ALA A 181 18.65 -6.62 -5.68
C ALA A 181 18.63 -5.94 -4.29
N ARG A 182 19.82 -5.71 -3.69
CA ARG A 182 19.94 -5.00 -2.41
C ARG A 182 19.53 -3.53 -2.53
N HIS A 183 19.95 -2.86 -3.59
CA HIS A 183 19.55 -1.48 -3.86
C HIS A 183 18.04 -1.34 -4.08
N PHE A 184 17.44 -2.28 -4.81
CA PHE A 184 16.01 -2.28 -5.10
C PHE A 184 15.17 -2.53 -3.86
N LYS A 185 15.67 -3.37 -2.92
CA LYS A 185 15.07 -3.52 -1.60
C LYS A 185 15.08 -2.20 -0.80
N ASN A 186 16.18 -1.44 -0.85
CA ASN A 186 16.25 -0.14 -0.17
C ASN A 186 15.29 0.88 -0.83
N ILE A 187 15.21 0.89 -2.16
CA ILE A 187 14.24 1.70 -2.91
C ILE A 187 12.81 1.31 -2.52
N ASN A 188 12.52 0.02 -2.36
CA ASN A 188 11.20 -0.48 -1.94
C ASN A 188 10.80 0.06 -0.56
N LEU A 189 11.71 0.08 0.41
CA LEU A 189 11.46 0.64 1.74
C LEU A 189 11.18 2.15 1.69
N LEU A 190 11.97 2.91 0.92
CA LEU A 190 11.76 4.34 0.76
C LEU A 190 10.45 4.65 0.01
N ALA A 191 10.11 3.86 -1.01
CA ALA A 191 8.84 3.97 -1.72
C ALA A 191 7.64 3.67 -0.79
N HIS A 192 7.79 2.72 0.12
CA HIS A 192 6.77 2.42 1.13
C HIS A 192 6.53 3.61 2.07
N GLU A 193 7.59 4.25 2.55
CA GLU A 193 7.49 5.45 3.39
C GLU A 193 6.83 6.62 2.65
N LEU A 194 7.30 6.95 1.44
CA LEU A 194 6.74 8.01 0.62
C LEU A 194 5.27 7.76 0.29
N ARG A 195 4.90 6.51 -0.01
CA ARG A 195 3.51 6.11 -0.21
C ARG A 195 2.66 6.37 1.03
N GLY A 196 3.14 5.94 2.19
CA GLY A 196 2.42 6.00 3.47
C GLY A 196 2.29 7.40 4.05
N GLN A 197 3.20 8.31 3.70
CA GLN A 197 3.25 9.67 4.22
C GLN A 197 2.67 10.72 3.26
N GLY A 198 2.84 10.56 1.94
CA GLY A 198 2.44 11.55 0.93
C GLY A 198 0.99 12.03 1.07
N GLY A 199 0.04 11.11 1.11
CA GLY A 199 -1.37 11.42 1.28
C GLY A 199 -1.69 12.16 2.58
N THR A 200 -1.00 11.82 3.68
CA THR A 200 -1.19 12.47 5.00
C THR A 200 -0.84 13.96 4.96
N PHE A 201 0.16 14.33 4.15
CA PHE A 201 0.65 15.70 4.05
C PHE A 201 0.15 16.43 2.79
N GLY A 202 -0.90 15.93 2.13
CA GLY A 202 -1.55 16.62 1.01
C GLY A 202 -0.93 16.38 -0.37
N TYR A 203 -0.10 15.34 -0.52
CA TYR A 203 0.52 14.92 -1.79
C TYR A 203 0.01 13.55 -2.26
N PRO A 204 -1.25 13.42 -2.68
CA PRO A 204 -1.81 12.14 -3.12
C PRO A 204 -1.14 11.61 -4.41
N ILE A 205 -0.62 12.48 -5.28
CA ILE A 205 0.18 12.06 -6.44
C ILE A 205 1.41 11.27 -5.99
N ILE A 206 2.10 11.72 -4.94
CA ILE A 206 3.27 11.01 -4.38
C ILE A 206 2.84 9.66 -3.81
N THR A 207 1.68 9.56 -3.17
CA THR A 207 1.15 8.27 -2.72
C THR A 207 0.94 7.32 -3.90
N ASN A 208 0.36 7.78 -5.00
CA ASN A 208 0.11 6.96 -6.19
C ASN A 208 1.41 6.52 -6.87
N VAL A 209 2.34 7.45 -7.11
CA VAL A 209 3.64 7.14 -7.73
C VAL A 209 4.47 6.24 -6.81
N GLY A 210 4.43 6.47 -5.50
CA GLY A 210 5.11 5.65 -4.49
C GLY A 210 4.56 4.23 -4.43
N GLU A 211 3.24 4.07 -4.59
CA GLU A 211 2.62 2.75 -4.70
C GLU A 211 3.07 2.00 -5.96
N MET A 212 3.12 2.66 -7.11
CA MET A 212 3.61 2.06 -8.36
C MET A 212 5.07 1.62 -8.21
N LEU A 213 5.92 2.49 -7.66
CA LEU A 213 7.32 2.19 -7.39
C LEU A 213 7.50 1.05 -6.37
N TYR A 214 6.68 1.02 -5.34
CA TYR A 214 6.68 -0.06 -4.35
C TYR A 214 6.32 -1.40 -5.00
N LYS A 215 5.24 -1.47 -5.78
CA LYS A 215 4.79 -2.71 -6.45
C LYS A 215 5.85 -3.24 -7.42
N MET A 216 6.50 -2.38 -8.21
CA MET A 216 7.53 -2.83 -9.16
C MET A 216 8.83 -3.31 -8.51
N THR A 217 9.10 -2.89 -7.26
CA THR A 217 10.30 -3.28 -6.52
C THR A 217 10.05 -4.44 -5.55
N GLN A 218 8.83 -4.99 -5.50
CA GLN A 218 8.53 -6.21 -4.74
C GLN A 218 9.19 -7.44 -5.36
N ALA A 219 9.43 -8.46 -4.53
CA ALA A 219 10.04 -9.72 -4.97
C ALA A 219 9.03 -10.58 -5.78
N PRO A 220 9.47 -11.26 -6.86
CA PRO A 220 10.81 -11.22 -7.46
C PRO A 220 11.06 -9.88 -8.18
N CYS A 221 12.12 -9.16 -7.77
CA CYS A 221 12.37 -7.82 -8.30
C CYS A 221 13.13 -7.91 -9.64
N PRO A 222 12.73 -7.14 -10.66
CA PRO A 222 13.50 -7.07 -11.89
C PRO A 222 14.86 -6.43 -11.60
N THR A 223 15.95 -6.92 -12.20
CA THR A 223 17.32 -6.41 -11.94
C THR A 223 18.01 -5.88 -13.21
N GLU A 224 17.27 -5.84 -14.31
CA GLU A 224 17.73 -5.42 -15.62
C GLU A 224 17.89 -3.90 -15.73
N ASP A 225 18.72 -3.42 -16.65
CA ASP A 225 18.98 -1.99 -16.87
C ASP A 225 17.70 -1.19 -17.14
N ARG A 226 16.75 -1.78 -17.87
CA ARG A 226 15.44 -1.17 -18.14
C ARG A 226 14.65 -0.89 -16.86
N ALA A 227 14.73 -1.77 -15.86
CA ALA A 227 14.04 -1.58 -14.60
C ALA A 227 14.58 -0.35 -13.87
N VAL A 228 15.90 -0.12 -13.96
CA VAL A 228 16.53 1.08 -13.39
C VAL A 228 16.06 2.36 -14.10
N LYS A 229 15.92 2.34 -15.44
CA LYS A 229 15.34 3.47 -16.19
C LYS A 229 13.90 3.79 -15.75
N VAL A 230 13.09 2.75 -15.52
CA VAL A 230 11.72 2.90 -15.01
C VAL A 230 11.70 3.49 -13.60
N ILE A 231 12.56 3.01 -12.70
CA ILE A 231 12.70 3.59 -11.33
C ILE A 231 13.09 5.06 -11.41
N LYS A 232 14.08 5.40 -12.26
CA LYS A 232 14.51 6.78 -12.47
C LYS A 232 13.34 7.68 -12.90
N ALA A 233 12.51 7.22 -13.83
CA ALA A 233 11.32 7.97 -14.26
C ALA A 233 10.32 8.24 -13.11
N HIS A 234 10.13 7.28 -12.20
CA HIS A 234 9.30 7.50 -11.00
C HIS A 234 9.91 8.58 -10.09
N ILE A 235 11.23 8.50 -9.84
CA ILE A 235 11.94 9.47 -8.98
C ILE A 235 11.89 10.87 -9.58
N ASP A 236 12.10 11.01 -10.89
CA ASP A 236 12.06 12.30 -11.57
C ASP A 236 10.65 12.90 -11.54
N THR A 237 9.60 12.08 -11.72
CA THR A 237 8.20 12.51 -11.56
C THR A 237 7.93 13.01 -10.14
N MET A 238 8.34 12.26 -9.11
CA MET A 238 8.18 12.68 -7.72
C MET A 238 8.94 13.98 -7.43
N ARG A 239 10.16 14.12 -7.98
CA ARG A 239 10.97 15.34 -7.83
C ARG A 239 10.29 16.56 -8.45
N SER A 240 9.64 16.43 -9.61
CA SER A 240 8.88 17.52 -10.20
C SER A 240 7.69 17.92 -9.33
N VAL A 241 6.94 16.93 -8.79
CA VAL A 241 5.81 17.18 -7.87
C VAL A 241 6.24 18.00 -6.65
N PHE A 242 7.36 17.65 -6.01
CA PHE A 242 7.87 18.43 -4.88
C PHE A 242 8.46 19.78 -5.30
N ARG A 243 9.22 19.85 -6.41
CA ARG A 243 9.78 21.12 -6.88
C ARG A 243 8.71 22.18 -7.12
N ASP A 244 7.63 21.77 -7.77
CA ASP A 244 6.54 22.67 -8.15
C ASP A 244 5.43 22.75 -7.09
N LYS A 245 5.65 22.11 -5.92
CA LYS A 245 4.71 22.06 -4.78
C LYS A 245 3.28 21.68 -5.18
N ILE A 246 3.17 20.68 -6.06
CA ILE A 246 1.88 20.20 -6.57
C ILE A 246 1.18 19.42 -5.44
N THR A 247 0.16 20.04 -4.85
CA THR A 247 -0.63 19.50 -3.75
C THR A 247 -2.05 19.16 -4.21
N GLY A 248 -2.77 18.37 -3.41
CA GLY A 248 -4.10 17.91 -3.78
C GLY A 248 -4.07 17.01 -5.01
N ASP A 249 -5.14 17.03 -5.81
CA ASP A 249 -5.24 16.26 -7.05
C ASP A 249 -4.25 16.73 -8.14
N GLY A 250 -3.65 17.90 -7.96
CA GLY A 250 -2.71 18.53 -8.90
C GLY A 250 -3.37 19.02 -10.19
N GLY A 251 -4.70 19.00 -10.29
CA GLY A 251 -5.45 19.40 -11.48
C GLY A 251 -4.91 18.80 -12.79
N GLU A 252 -4.88 19.61 -13.85
CA GLU A 252 -4.39 19.19 -15.17
C GLU A 252 -2.90 18.80 -15.17
N ILE A 253 -2.07 19.51 -14.38
CA ILE A 253 -0.63 19.25 -14.29
C ILE A 253 -0.36 17.88 -13.67
N GLY A 254 -1.09 17.53 -12.60
CA GLY A 254 -1.00 16.23 -11.95
C GLY A 254 -1.43 15.08 -12.86
N ILE A 255 -2.52 15.28 -13.60
CA ILE A 255 -2.98 14.31 -14.61
C ILE A 255 -1.92 14.11 -15.69
N GLN A 256 -1.35 15.19 -16.21
CA GLN A 256 -0.34 15.16 -17.26
C GLN A 256 0.93 14.43 -16.78
N LEU A 257 1.44 14.75 -15.59
CA LEU A 257 2.59 14.07 -14.98
C LEU A 257 2.38 12.57 -14.85
N MET A 258 1.18 12.14 -14.41
CA MET A 258 0.84 10.73 -14.31
C MET A 258 0.75 10.05 -15.68
N GLN A 259 0.26 10.74 -16.70
CA GLN A 259 0.23 10.23 -18.07
C GLN A 259 1.66 10.09 -18.66
N ASP A 260 2.51 11.07 -18.43
CA ASP A 260 3.90 11.07 -18.89
C ASP A 260 4.71 9.97 -18.20
N LEU A 261 4.50 9.76 -16.91
CA LEU A 261 5.09 8.62 -16.19
C LEU A 261 4.63 7.29 -16.79
N LYS A 262 3.32 7.10 -17.02
CA LYS A 262 2.79 5.88 -17.64
C LYS A 262 3.37 5.64 -19.04
N ARG A 263 3.56 6.71 -19.82
CA ARG A 263 4.18 6.65 -21.14
C ARG A 263 5.64 6.25 -21.06
N ALA A 264 6.41 6.81 -20.12
CA ALA A 264 7.79 6.45 -19.88
C ALA A 264 7.93 4.98 -19.43
N ILE A 265 7.07 4.52 -18.52
CA ILE A 265 7.03 3.11 -18.09
C ILE A 265 6.80 2.20 -19.31
N ARG A 266 5.77 2.49 -20.12
CA ARG A 266 5.47 1.70 -21.31
C ARG A 266 6.65 1.64 -22.29
N LYS A 267 7.29 2.80 -22.54
CA LYS A 267 8.44 2.91 -23.43
C LYS A 267 9.58 1.97 -23.00
N TYR A 268 9.96 1.99 -21.72
CA TYR A 268 11.08 1.19 -21.21
C TYR A 268 10.72 -0.27 -20.96
N THR A 269 9.45 -0.59 -20.72
CA THR A 269 9.01 -1.98 -20.49
C THR A 269 8.75 -2.74 -21.79
N PHE A 270 8.20 -2.09 -22.82
CA PHE A 270 7.71 -2.78 -24.04
C PHE A 270 8.31 -2.27 -25.35
N ASP A 271 8.43 -0.95 -25.54
CA ASP A 271 8.75 -0.39 -26.85
C ASP A 271 10.25 -0.46 -27.18
N GLU A 272 11.13 -0.16 -26.21
CA GLU A 272 12.59 -0.34 -26.39
C GLU A 272 12.97 -1.80 -26.68
N PRO A 273 12.49 -2.82 -25.94
CA PRO A 273 12.79 -4.21 -26.25
C PRO A 273 12.30 -4.66 -27.63
N ARG A 274 11.11 -4.20 -28.07
CA ARG A 274 10.59 -4.49 -29.42
C ARG A 274 11.45 -3.85 -30.51
N ALA A 275 11.90 -2.61 -30.29
CA ALA A 275 12.77 -1.91 -31.22
C ALA A 275 14.17 -2.54 -31.28
N GLU A 276 14.72 -2.97 -30.14
CA GLU A 276 15.99 -3.69 -30.06
C GLU A 276 15.92 -5.07 -30.74
N ALA A 277 14.84 -5.82 -30.53
CA ALA A 277 14.59 -7.10 -31.20
C ALA A 277 14.45 -6.93 -32.72
N ALA A 278 13.63 -5.98 -33.18
CA ALA A 278 13.47 -5.68 -34.60
C ALA A 278 14.78 -5.21 -35.25
N ALA A 279 15.60 -4.42 -34.53
CA ALA A 279 16.91 -4.00 -35.01
C ALA A 279 17.94 -5.16 -35.05
N ALA A 280 17.84 -6.12 -34.13
CA ALA A 280 18.66 -7.34 -34.13
C ALA A 280 18.28 -8.27 -35.29
N GLU A 281 16.98 -8.44 -35.57
CA GLU A 281 16.46 -9.18 -36.73
C GLU A 281 16.90 -8.53 -38.06
N ALA A 282 16.75 -7.21 -38.18
CA ALA A 282 17.20 -6.47 -39.36
C ALA A 282 18.72 -6.60 -39.58
N LYS A 283 19.53 -6.55 -38.52
CA LYS A 283 20.98 -6.79 -38.59
C LYS A 283 21.32 -8.23 -38.98
N ALA A 284 20.53 -9.22 -38.55
CA ALA A 284 20.72 -10.62 -38.91
C ALA A 284 20.38 -10.87 -40.39
N GLU A 285 19.30 -10.30 -40.91
CA GLU A 285 18.94 -10.36 -42.33
C GLU A 285 19.99 -9.68 -43.23
N GLN A 286 20.54 -8.55 -42.78
CA GLN A 286 21.56 -7.81 -43.53
C GLN A 286 22.89 -8.57 -43.57
N LYS A 287 23.20 -9.32 -42.51
CA LYS A 287 24.36 -10.23 -42.45
C LYS A 287 24.18 -11.44 -43.39
N ASN A 288 22.98 -12.03 -43.46
CA ASN A 288 22.69 -13.13 -44.39
C ASN A 288 22.74 -12.70 -45.86
N ARG A 289 22.21 -11.52 -46.22
CA ARG A 289 22.31 -10.96 -47.58
C ARG A 289 23.74 -10.63 -48.02
N GLY A 290 24.64 -10.37 -47.07
CA GLY A 290 26.06 -10.16 -47.36
C GLY A 290 26.80 -11.45 -47.74
N VAL A 291 26.32 -12.62 -47.29
CA VAL A 291 26.93 -13.93 -47.57
C VAL A 291 26.52 -14.47 -48.94
N GLU A 292 25.28 -14.22 -49.40
CA GLU A 292 24.80 -14.69 -50.72
C GLU A 292 25.45 -13.98 -51.92
N ARG A 293 26.03 -12.79 -51.74
CA ARG A 293 26.71 -12.04 -52.82
C ARG A 293 28.15 -12.49 -53.11
N ILE A 294 28.70 -13.45 -52.35
CA ILE A 294 30.08 -13.95 -52.52
C ILE A 294 30.09 -15.32 -53.24
N VAL A 295 28.98 -15.76 -53.84
CA VAL A 295 28.99 -16.94 -54.72
C VAL A 295 29.54 -16.53 -56.10
N ALA A 296 30.73 -17.04 -56.40
CA ALA A 296 31.59 -16.69 -57.53
C ALA A 296 30.91 -16.83 -58.93
N PRO A 297 31.34 -16.05 -59.94
CA PRO A 297 30.83 -16.16 -61.31
C PRO A 297 31.22 -17.52 -61.94
N PRO A 298 30.40 -18.06 -62.87
CA PRO A 298 30.61 -19.40 -63.41
C PRO A 298 31.89 -19.48 -64.27
N PRO A 299 32.56 -20.66 -64.29
CA PRO A 299 33.81 -20.83 -65.03
C PRO A 299 33.56 -20.72 -66.53
N ARG A 300 34.41 -19.95 -67.23
CA ARG A 300 34.43 -19.87 -68.69
C ARG A 300 34.90 -21.21 -69.26
N SER A 301 34.05 -21.84 -70.07
CA SER A 301 34.38 -23.01 -70.87
C SER A 301 35.44 -22.66 -71.92
N GLY A 302 36.53 -23.42 -71.95
CA GLY A 302 37.48 -23.41 -73.06
C GLY A 302 36.91 -24.14 -74.29
N SER A 303 37.37 -23.73 -75.46
CA SER A 303 37.33 -24.51 -76.70
C SER A 303 38.62 -24.26 -77.48
N ASP A 304 39.18 -25.36 -77.95
CA ASP A 304 40.47 -25.55 -78.63
C ASP A 304 40.63 -24.77 -79.94
N ASP A 305 41.82 -24.20 -80.17
CA ASP A 305 42.84 -24.58 -81.19
C ASP A 305 43.94 -23.50 -81.25
#